data_AF-A0A944MLP6-F1
#
_entry.id   AF-A0A944MLP6-F1
#
_cell.length_a   1.000
_cell.length_b   1.000
_cell.length_c   1.000
_cell.angle_alpha   90.00
_cell.angle_beta   90.00
_cell.angle_gamma   90.00
#
_symmetry.space_group_name_H-M   'P 1'
#
loop_
_entity.id
_entity.type
_entity.pdbx_description
1 polymer ?
#
loop_
_entity_poly.entity_id
_entity_poly.type
_entity_poly.pdbx_seq_one_letter_code
_entity_poly.pdbx_strand_id
1 'polypeptide(L)'
;MARSAKIDGGKGDGLPSIGSFWPLCLILGCSGGDPTAADPALIFEDGFENPPEEVAILAQGGTMVNGLDAWLKLEPRMAALQPRRAGDYVYGDCGEMVAWFRRVTGEENLKSQHSGYVCRHFKEPRFKSDNGRWLLADRSKGYFYYRIWNKQ
;
A
#
# COMPACT_ATOMS: atom_id res chain seq x y z
N MET A 1 -64.93 65.26 -10.28
CA MET A 1 -63.97 66.36 -10.45
C MET A 1 -62.60 65.89 -10.01
N ALA A 2 -61.65 65.89 -10.92
CA ALA A 2 -60.27 65.45 -10.71
C ALA A 2 -59.53 66.40 -9.76
N ARG A 3 -58.67 65.84 -8.90
CA ARG A 3 -57.50 66.55 -8.36
C ARG A 3 -56.29 65.64 -8.49
N SER A 4 -55.37 66.12 -9.31
CA SER A 4 -54.03 65.60 -9.53
C SER A 4 -53.11 66.20 -8.47
N ALA A 5 -52.23 65.40 -7.89
CA ALA A 5 -51.01 65.87 -7.27
C ALA A 5 -49.91 64.83 -7.51
N LYS A 6 -48.75 65.37 -7.86
CA LYS A 6 -47.69 64.81 -8.68
C LYS A 6 -46.60 64.19 -7.79
N ILE A 7 -46.20 62.98 -8.18
CA ILE A 7 -44.85 62.37 -8.20
C ILE A 7 -43.65 63.28 -7.94
N ASP A 8 -42.67 62.74 -7.20
CA ASP A 8 -41.23 62.63 -7.51
C ASP A 8 -40.62 61.69 -6.44
N GLY A 9 -39.68 60.77 -6.67
CA GLY A 9 -38.73 60.53 -7.77
C GLY A 9 -37.39 60.14 -7.12
N GLY A 10 -36.83 58.96 -7.42
CA GLY A 10 -35.41 58.69 -7.12
C GLY A 10 -34.98 57.26 -6.74
N LYS A 11 -34.75 56.44 -7.78
CA LYS A 11 -33.70 55.40 -7.90
C LYS A 11 -33.77 54.17 -6.98
N GLY A 12 -34.41 53.11 -7.50
CA GLY A 12 -34.30 51.74 -6.98
C GLY A 12 -33.77 50.81 -8.06
N ASP A 13 -32.45 50.68 -8.14
CA ASP A 13 -31.81 49.55 -8.80
C ASP A 13 -31.86 48.34 -7.84
N GLY A 14 -32.15 47.17 -8.39
CA GLY A 14 -32.66 46.00 -7.67
C GLY A 14 -31.84 45.49 -6.48
N LEU A 15 -32.58 45.08 -5.46
CA LEU A 15 -32.24 44.12 -4.40
C LEU A 15 -33.50 43.24 -4.23
N PRO A 16 -33.46 42.05 -3.59
CA PRO A 16 -32.40 41.56 -2.72
C PRO A 16 -32.06 40.06 -2.91
N SER A 17 -30.93 39.60 -2.37
CA SER A 17 -30.95 38.52 -1.37
C SER A 17 -29.58 38.35 -0.76
N ILE A 18 -29.49 38.64 0.53
CA ILE A 18 -28.33 38.43 1.38
C ILE A 18 -28.37 36.97 1.79
N GLY A 19 -27.63 36.14 1.06
CA GLY A 19 -27.35 34.75 1.42
C GLY A 19 -25.97 34.67 2.06
N SER A 20 -25.94 34.62 3.39
CA SER A 20 -24.83 34.02 4.12
C SER A 20 -24.71 32.53 3.75
N PHE A 21 -23.57 31.93 4.06
CA PHE A 21 -23.22 30.49 4.01
C PHE A 21 -22.17 30.06 2.97
N TRP A 22 -20.93 30.11 3.48
CA TRP A 22 -19.84 29.15 3.37
C TRP A 22 -18.89 29.27 2.16
N PRO A 23 -17.59 29.47 2.42
CA PRO A 23 -16.58 29.32 1.38
C PRO A 23 -16.58 27.85 0.98
N LEU A 24 -16.71 27.58 -0.32
CA LEU A 24 -16.24 26.32 -0.87
C LEU A 24 -14.73 26.26 -0.63
N CYS A 25 -14.34 25.71 0.53
CA CYS A 25 -13.08 25.02 0.68
C CYS A 25 -13.09 23.90 -0.35
N LEU A 26 -12.59 24.20 -1.55
CA LEU A 26 -12.03 23.21 -2.45
C LEU A 26 -10.83 22.61 -1.72
N ILE A 27 -11.12 21.64 -0.85
CA ILE A 27 -10.14 20.67 -0.36
C ILE A 27 -9.83 19.82 -1.58
N LEU A 28 -8.96 20.32 -2.46
CA LEU A 28 -8.07 19.46 -3.23
C LEU A 28 -7.36 18.63 -2.16
N GLY A 29 -7.68 17.34 -2.10
CA GLY A 29 -7.17 16.42 -1.11
C GLY A 29 -5.66 16.59 -1.00
N CYS A 30 -5.20 17.02 0.19
CA CYS A 30 -3.82 16.91 0.60
C CYS A 30 -3.49 15.41 0.68
N SER A 31 -3.17 14.78 -0.45
CA SER A 31 -2.35 13.57 -0.43
C SER A 31 -0.91 14.00 -0.22
N GLY A 32 -0.64 14.53 0.98
CA GLY A 32 0.69 14.41 1.55
C GLY A 32 0.84 12.94 1.88
N GLY A 33 1.23 12.13 0.89
CA GLY A 33 1.52 10.71 1.11
C GLY A 33 2.48 10.59 2.29
N ASP A 34 2.28 9.57 3.13
CA ASP A 34 3.19 9.30 4.24
C ASP A 34 4.61 9.13 3.67
N PRO A 35 5.53 10.10 3.90
CA PRO A 35 6.87 10.06 3.31
C PRO A 35 7.71 8.91 3.86
N THR A 36 7.20 8.21 4.87
CA THR A 36 7.84 7.06 5.48
C THR A 36 7.31 5.73 4.99
N ALA A 37 6.25 5.73 4.17
CA ALA A 37 5.70 4.53 3.56
C ALA A 37 6.68 3.99 2.51
N ALA A 38 6.86 2.68 2.48
CA ALA A 38 7.75 2.05 1.51
C ALA A 38 7.05 1.95 0.13
N ASP A 39 7.82 2.18 -0.94
CA ASP A 39 7.32 2.10 -2.32
C ASP A 39 7.17 0.62 -2.76
N PRO A 40 5.94 0.14 -3.01
CA PRO A 40 5.67 -1.25 -3.37
C PRO A 40 6.29 -1.67 -4.70
N ALA A 41 6.35 -0.76 -5.67
CA ALA A 41 6.91 -1.04 -6.98
C ALA A 41 8.41 -1.26 -6.85
N LEU A 42 9.11 -0.39 -6.10
CA LEU A 42 10.54 -0.55 -5.85
C LEU A 42 10.85 -1.82 -5.04
N ILE A 43 10.04 -2.15 -4.03
CA ILE A 43 10.20 -3.40 -3.27
C ILE A 43 10.05 -4.62 -4.20
N PHE A 44 9.06 -4.59 -5.10
CA PHE A 44 8.83 -5.67 -6.04
C PHE A 44 9.99 -5.81 -7.04
N GLU A 45 10.42 -4.71 -7.67
CA GLU A 45 11.49 -4.70 -8.67
C GLU A 45 12.83 -5.18 -8.09
N ASP A 46 13.13 -4.84 -6.84
CA ASP A 46 14.30 -5.31 -6.11
C ASP A 46 14.20 -6.81 -5.73
N GLY A 47 12.99 -7.31 -5.47
CA GLY A 47 12.75 -8.68 -5.05
C GLY A 47 12.65 -9.70 -6.19
N PHE A 48 12.16 -9.30 -7.36
CA PHE A 48 11.67 -10.24 -8.39
C PHE A 48 12.15 -9.91 -9.81
N GLU A 49 12.33 -10.95 -10.62
CA GLU A 49 12.67 -10.84 -12.04
C GLU A 49 11.44 -10.71 -12.94
N ASN A 50 10.25 -11.03 -12.41
CA ASN A 50 9.00 -10.94 -13.15
C ASN A 50 8.73 -9.49 -13.59
N PRO A 51 8.15 -9.30 -14.80
CA PRO A 51 7.56 -8.02 -15.17
C PRO A 51 6.45 -7.63 -14.17
N PRO A 52 6.37 -6.35 -13.73
CA PRO A 52 5.34 -5.90 -12.78
C PRO A 52 3.91 -6.19 -13.24
N GLU A 53 3.64 -6.18 -14.54
CA GLU A 53 2.33 -6.48 -15.12
C GLU A 53 1.87 -7.96 -14.95
N GLU A 54 2.81 -8.88 -14.72
CA GLU A 54 2.54 -10.31 -14.55
C GLU A 54 2.22 -10.70 -13.10
N VAL A 55 2.36 -9.78 -12.14
CA VAL A 55 2.13 -10.04 -10.71
C VAL A 55 1.24 -8.95 -10.12
N ALA A 56 0.12 -9.35 -9.52
CA ALA A 56 -0.73 -8.41 -8.80
C ALA A 56 -0.19 -8.21 -7.38
N ILE A 57 0.02 -6.94 -6.98
CA ILE A 57 0.21 -6.58 -5.57
C ILE A 57 -1.18 -6.44 -4.94
N LEU A 58 -1.54 -7.42 -4.10
CA LEU A 58 -2.85 -7.50 -3.46
C LEU A 58 -2.94 -6.66 -2.19
N ALA A 59 -1.82 -6.57 -1.47
CA ALA A 59 -1.69 -5.79 -0.24
C ALA A 59 -0.22 -5.46 0.01
N GLN A 60 0.02 -4.44 0.83
CA GLN A 60 1.34 -3.97 1.18
C GLN A 60 1.34 -3.32 2.56
N GLY A 61 2.53 -3.16 3.13
CA GLY A 61 2.72 -2.32 4.30
C GLY A 61 4.19 -2.22 4.68
N GLY A 62 4.44 -1.50 5.77
CA GLY A 62 5.79 -1.29 6.30
C GLY A 62 6.23 0.16 6.27
N THR A 63 7.49 0.38 6.64
CA THR A 63 8.07 1.70 6.84
C THR A 63 9.56 1.76 6.49
N MET A 64 10.04 2.97 6.22
CA MET A 64 11.45 3.32 6.06
C MET A 64 12.07 3.98 7.30
N VAL A 65 11.27 4.25 8.36
CA VAL A 65 11.79 4.90 9.58
C VAL A 65 12.70 3.95 10.36
N ASN A 66 13.94 4.38 10.64
CA ASN A 66 14.96 3.60 11.35
C ASN A 66 15.34 2.27 10.65
N GLY A 67 15.24 2.24 9.32
CA GLY A 67 15.48 1.06 8.48
C GLY A 67 14.26 0.70 7.64
N LEU A 68 14.48 -0.09 6.58
CA LEU A 68 13.41 -0.61 5.75
C LEU A 68 12.84 -1.86 6.45
N ASP A 69 11.56 -1.89 6.78
CA ASP A 69 10.81 -3.11 7.09
C ASP A 69 9.49 -3.05 6.34
N ALA A 70 9.45 -3.69 5.17
CA ALA A 70 8.30 -3.65 4.29
C ALA A 70 7.90 -5.02 3.78
N TRP A 71 6.65 -5.14 3.37
CA TRP A 71 6.08 -6.39 2.92
C TRP A 71 5.04 -6.20 1.81
N LEU A 72 4.91 -7.24 0.99
CA LEU A 72 3.95 -7.34 -0.10
C LEU A 72 3.19 -8.67 -0.02
N LYS A 73 1.92 -8.65 -0.36
CA LYS A 73 1.15 -9.83 -0.74
C LYS A 73 0.98 -9.83 -2.26
N LEU A 74 1.34 -10.93 -2.89
CA LEU A 74 1.48 -11.06 -4.33
C LEU A 74 0.65 -12.21 -4.87
N GLU A 75 0.08 -12.04 -6.05
CA GLU A 75 -0.59 -13.08 -6.84
C GLU A 75 0.00 -13.09 -8.27
N PRO A 76 0.81 -14.09 -8.62
CA PRO A 76 1.31 -14.25 -9.98
C PRO A 76 0.16 -14.61 -10.92
N ARG A 77 0.06 -13.93 -12.08
CA ARG A 77 -1.06 -14.09 -13.02
C ARG A 77 -0.83 -15.18 -14.05
N MET A 78 0.38 -15.27 -14.59
CA MET A 78 0.69 -16.14 -15.73
C MET A 78 1.91 -17.04 -15.51
N ALA A 79 2.91 -16.56 -14.77
CA ALA A 79 4.16 -17.27 -14.54
C ALA A 79 4.40 -17.55 -13.05
N ALA A 80 5.26 -18.52 -12.76
CA ALA A 80 5.77 -18.69 -11.41
C ALA A 80 6.54 -17.43 -10.99
N LEU A 81 6.40 -17.04 -9.72
CA LEU A 81 7.19 -15.96 -9.15
C LEU A 81 8.67 -16.36 -9.13
N GLN A 82 9.52 -15.53 -9.72
CA GLN A 82 10.97 -15.70 -9.86
C GLN A 82 11.68 -14.68 -8.96
N PRO A 83 12.07 -15.05 -7.73
CA PRO A 83 12.84 -14.18 -6.88
C PRO A 83 14.20 -13.90 -7.52
N ARG A 84 14.62 -12.63 -7.53
CA ARG A 84 16.02 -12.30 -7.82
C ARG A 84 16.88 -13.05 -6.82
N ARG A 85 18.02 -13.57 -7.29
CA ARG A 85 18.96 -14.33 -6.45
C ARG A 85 18.29 -15.55 -5.80
N ALA A 86 17.45 -16.26 -6.56
CA ALA A 86 16.75 -17.45 -6.08
C ALA A 86 17.67 -18.50 -5.41
N GLY A 87 18.93 -18.63 -5.87
CA GLY A 87 19.93 -19.54 -5.30
C GLY A 87 20.42 -19.18 -3.89
N ASP A 88 20.18 -17.95 -3.44
CA ASP A 88 20.59 -17.44 -2.12
C ASP A 88 19.49 -17.62 -1.05
N TYR A 89 18.31 -18.07 -1.46
CA TYR A 89 17.21 -18.45 -0.56
C TYR A 89 17.36 -19.90 -0.12
N VAL A 90 17.21 -20.13 1.19
CA VAL A 90 17.15 -21.48 1.75
C VAL A 90 15.77 -21.73 2.36
N TYR A 91 15.34 -22.99 2.32
CA TYR A 91 14.12 -23.41 3.00
C TYR A 91 14.28 -23.30 4.52
N GLY A 92 13.22 -22.89 5.20
CA GLY A 92 13.20 -22.75 6.66
C GLY A 92 11.85 -23.10 7.25
N ASP A 93 11.80 -23.09 8.58
CA ASP A 93 10.55 -23.26 9.32
C ASP A 93 9.57 -22.12 9.02
N CYS A 94 8.29 -22.48 8.88
CA CYS A 94 7.24 -21.52 8.54
C CYS A 94 6.65 -20.79 9.75
N GLY A 95 6.86 -21.28 10.98
CA GLY A 95 6.16 -20.80 12.17
C GLY A 95 6.34 -19.30 12.42
N GLU A 96 7.59 -18.83 12.43
CA GLU A 96 7.90 -17.41 12.65
C GLU A 96 7.35 -16.53 11.51
N MET A 97 7.60 -16.94 10.26
CA MET A 97 7.20 -16.21 9.06
C MET A 97 5.69 -16.06 8.97
N VAL A 98 4.94 -17.15 9.18
CA VAL A 98 3.47 -17.16 9.18
C VAL A 98 2.92 -16.32 10.34
N ALA A 99 3.47 -16.44 11.54
CA ALA A 99 3.02 -15.65 12.69
C ALA A 99 3.24 -14.15 12.48
N TRP A 100 4.35 -13.78 11.84
CA TRP A 100 4.63 -12.39 11.48
C TRP A 100 3.67 -11.87 10.40
N PHE A 101 3.51 -12.60 9.28
CA PHE A 101 2.61 -12.18 8.21
C PHE A 101 1.16 -12.10 8.67
N ARG A 102 0.69 -13.04 9.51
CA ARG A 102 -0.65 -12.96 10.12
C ARG A 102 -0.84 -11.66 10.89
N ARG A 103 0.16 -11.25 11.68
CA ARG A 103 0.09 -10.04 12.50
C ARG A 103 -0.02 -8.77 11.65
N VAL A 104 0.78 -8.67 10.59
CA VAL A 104 0.82 -7.44 9.77
C VAL A 104 -0.29 -7.37 8.73
N THR A 105 -0.79 -8.52 8.26
CA THR A 105 -1.89 -8.58 7.28
C THR A 105 -3.27 -8.63 7.93
N GLY A 106 -3.37 -9.12 9.17
CA GLY A 106 -4.66 -9.43 9.81
C GLY A 106 -5.38 -10.66 9.22
N GLU A 107 -4.72 -11.45 8.37
CA GLU A 107 -5.33 -12.60 7.72
C GLU A 107 -5.45 -13.81 8.66
N GLU A 108 -6.65 -14.05 9.19
CA GLU A 108 -6.95 -15.18 10.08
C GLU A 108 -6.73 -16.58 9.45
N ASN A 109 -6.66 -16.64 8.12
CA ASN A 109 -6.31 -17.84 7.37
C ASN A 109 -4.82 -18.18 7.36
N LEU A 110 -3.94 -17.27 7.78
CA LEU A 110 -2.51 -17.57 7.93
C LEU A 110 -2.26 -18.36 9.21
N LYS A 111 -2.32 -19.70 9.13
CA LYS A 111 -2.23 -20.59 10.29
C LYS A 111 -0.96 -21.42 10.26
N SER A 112 -0.14 -21.35 11.29
CA SER A 112 1.17 -22.02 11.38
C SER A 112 1.14 -23.55 11.14
N GLN A 113 -0.01 -24.21 11.34
CA GLN A 113 -0.18 -25.65 11.14
C GLN A 113 -0.59 -26.04 9.71
N HIS A 114 -0.65 -25.10 8.75
CA HIS A 114 -1.04 -25.41 7.37
C HIS A 114 0.12 -26.01 6.57
N SER A 115 -0.08 -27.23 6.05
CA SER A 115 0.94 -27.96 5.27
C SER A 115 1.17 -27.41 3.86
N GLY A 116 0.33 -26.48 3.39
CA GLY A 116 0.43 -25.86 2.08
C GLY A 116 1.49 -24.75 1.97
N TYR A 117 2.19 -24.42 3.06
CA TYR A 117 3.18 -23.36 3.08
C TYR A 117 4.58 -23.83 2.67
N VAL A 118 5.25 -22.98 1.90
CA VAL A 118 6.67 -23.11 1.59
C VAL A 118 7.38 -21.84 1.96
N CYS A 119 8.28 -21.93 2.94
CA CYS A 119 8.95 -20.78 3.52
C CYS A 119 10.42 -20.78 3.16
N ARG A 120 10.88 -19.63 2.67
CA ARG A 120 12.26 -19.41 2.26
C ARG A 120 12.76 -18.11 2.85
N HIS A 121 13.97 -18.12 3.39
CA HIS A 121 14.66 -16.92 3.86
C HIS A 121 15.97 -16.76 3.11
N PHE A 122 16.37 -15.52 2.90
CA PHE A 122 17.64 -15.18 2.27
C PHE A 122 18.78 -15.38 3.27
N LYS A 123 19.87 -16.06 2.87
CA LYS A 123 20.95 -16.45 3.79
C LYS A 123 22.36 -16.06 3.31
N GLU A 124 22.50 -15.30 2.23
CA GLU A 124 23.81 -14.94 1.69
C GLU A 124 24.57 -13.95 2.61
N PRO A 125 25.67 -14.36 3.27
CA PRO A 125 26.37 -13.53 4.25
C PRO A 125 27.01 -12.27 3.67
N ARG A 126 27.31 -12.24 2.37
CA ARG A 126 27.85 -11.07 1.66
C ARG A 126 26.89 -9.88 1.69
N PHE A 127 25.59 -10.13 1.73
CA PHE A 127 24.56 -9.10 1.70
C PHE A 127 23.83 -9.05 3.04
N LYS A 128 24.52 -8.60 4.11
CA LYS A 128 23.94 -8.56 5.46
C LYS A 128 22.63 -7.76 5.53
N SER A 129 22.49 -6.74 4.69
CA SER A 129 21.26 -5.95 4.51
C SER A 129 20.09 -6.72 3.93
N ASP A 130 20.35 -7.84 3.25
CA ASP A 130 19.34 -8.67 2.59
C ASP A 130 18.92 -9.89 3.42
N ASN A 131 19.57 -10.15 4.56
CA ASN A 131 19.22 -11.26 5.46
C ASN A 131 17.82 -11.13 6.08
N GLY A 132 17.15 -9.97 5.98
CA GLY A 132 15.76 -9.80 6.39
C GLY A 132 14.73 -10.18 5.32
N ARG A 133 15.16 -10.75 4.18
CA ARG A 133 14.24 -11.14 3.11
C ARG A 133 13.58 -12.48 3.39
N TRP A 134 12.24 -12.46 3.45
CA TRP A 134 11.41 -13.65 3.62
C TRP A 134 10.46 -13.82 2.45
N LEU A 135 10.25 -15.07 2.05
CA LEU A 135 9.32 -15.46 1.02
C LEU A 135 8.50 -16.66 1.48
N LEU A 136 7.24 -16.41 1.82
CA LEU A 136 6.23 -17.40 2.15
C LEU A 136 5.34 -17.62 0.93
N ALA A 137 5.26 -18.85 0.44
CA ALA A 137 4.30 -19.23 -0.60
C ALA A 137 3.16 -20.05 0.02
N ASP A 138 1.92 -19.61 -0.16
CA ASP A 138 0.71 -20.39 0.09
C ASP A 138 0.28 -21.10 -1.18
N ARG A 139 0.71 -22.35 -1.34
CA ARG A 139 0.40 -23.15 -2.53
C ARG A 139 -1.08 -23.50 -2.66
N SER A 140 -1.85 -23.43 -1.56
CA SER A 140 -3.28 -23.73 -1.60
C SER A 140 -4.10 -22.60 -2.21
N LYS A 141 -3.58 -21.37 -2.17
CA LYS A 141 -4.25 -20.17 -2.69
C LYS A 141 -3.55 -19.51 -3.87
N GLY A 142 -2.30 -19.90 -4.15
CA GLY A 142 -1.48 -19.25 -5.17
C GLY A 142 -0.91 -17.90 -4.74
N TYR A 143 -0.95 -17.58 -3.44
CA TYR A 143 -0.44 -16.32 -2.92
C TYR A 143 1.01 -16.43 -2.45
N PHE A 144 1.73 -15.32 -2.57
CA PHE A 144 3.07 -15.16 -2.03
C PHE A 144 3.07 -13.97 -1.08
N TYR A 145 3.74 -14.12 0.05
CA TYR A 145 3.98 -13.06 1.01
C TYR A 145 5.49 -12.83 1.05
N TYR A 146 5.87 -11.60 0.73
CA TYR A 146 7.24 -11.16 0.64
C TYR A 146 7.51 -10.12 1.71
N ARG A 147 8.65 -10.22 2.39
CA ARG A 147 9.14 -9.20 3.32
C ARG A 147 10.57 -8.88 2.97
N ILE A 148 10.94 -7.61 3.09
CA ILE A 148 12.30 -7.16 3.12
C ILE A 148 12.52 -6.39 4.42
N TRP A 149 13.61 -6.71 5.11
CA TRP A 149 14.01 -5.98 6.29
C TRP A 149 15.52 -5.69 6.25
N ASN A 150 15.88 -4.42 6.40
CA ASN A 150 17.24 -3.95 6.51
C ASN A 150 17.32 -2.91 7.63
N LYS A 151 18.13 -3.19 8.66
CA LYS A 151 18.52 -2.19 9.64
C LYS A 151 19.65 -1.35 9.05
N GLN A 152 19.43 -0.03 8.95
CA GLN A 152 20.50 0.93 8.67
C GLN A 152 21.57 0.88 9.77
#